data_AF-A0A1Z5TMB1-F1
#
_entry.id   AF-A0A1Z5TMB1-F1
#
_cell.length_a   1.000
_cell.length_b   1.000
_cell.length_c   1.000
_cell.angle_alpha   90.00
_cell.angle_beta   90.00
_cell.angle_gamma   90.00
#
_symmetry.space_group_name_H-M   'P 1'
#
loop_
_entity.id
_entity.type
_entity.pdbx_description
1 polymer ?
#
loop_
_entity_poly.entity_id
_entity_poly.type
_entity_poly.pdbx_seq_one_letter_code
_entity_poly.pdbx_strand_id
1 'polypeptide(L)'
;MAFEDRLKIESWKAGTGCLPLIAYIVHSFCRAPVALFKKARESSRTLSSPSTPYTSSNMHFNSALLASVATFSSIAPLANAHGYFTKPEGRQPGTAFQDACGMQAYYNMKGSINGNIQGLQQVVANQDDYNPDECHLWKCKGMKYADNKDNVQSYTPGQSVDLTFTIVAPHTGHANVSIIDTSSPNGKVIAKNLKAWDNYAATSSPIQDSQQNFSVKMPTNLGDQCAEEGQCAIQMYWDAPDIDQTYESCIDFTLSSSSSKRDAEAKEFSRPHPRDFSPRAAAEE
;
A
#
# COMPACT_ATOMS: atom_id res chain seq x y z
N MET A 1 33.25 21.25 -4.61
CA MET A 1 33.88 21.07 -3.29
C MET A 1 33.32 19.80 -2.69
N ALA A 2 34.21 18.95 -2.22
CA ALA A 2 33.98 17.56 -1.85
C ALA A 2 33.09 17.40 -0.60
N PHE A 3 32.30 16.33 -0.57
CA PHE A 3 31.86 15.68 0.66
C PHE A 3 31.74 14.17 0.40
N GLU A 4 32.89 13.51 0.48
CA GLU A 4 33.00 12.09 0.79
C GLU A 4 33.01 11.90 2.33
N ASP A 5 32.72 10.67 2.74
CA ASP A 5 33.00 10.04 4.04
C ASP A 5 32.13 10.34 5.27
N ARG A 6 31.23 9.37 5.54
CA ARG A 6 31.23 8.63 6.82
C ARG A 6 30.31 7.40 6.81
N LEU A 7 30.87 6.23 6.51
CA LEU A 7 30.34 4.94 6.97
C LEU A 7 31.48 4.16 7.61
N LYS A 8 31.47 4.07 8.95
CA LYS A 8 32.37 3.18 9.71
C LYS A 8 31.68 1.82 9.83
N ILE A 9 32.32 0.80 9.25
CA ILE A 9 32.01 -0.62 9.41
C ILE A 9 32.86 -1.12 10.59
N GLU A 10 32.22 -1.56 11.67
CA GLU A 10 32.91 -2.31 12.73
C GLU A 10 32.92 -3.80 12.39
N SER A 11 34.14 -4.36 12.27
CA SER A 11 34.39 -5.77 12.04
C SER A 11 34.27 -6.58 13.33
N TRP A 12 33.44 -7.62 13.34
CA TRP A 12 33.51 -8.66 14.36
C TRP A 12 34.53 -9.74 13.97
N LYS A 13 35.44 -10.02 14.91
CA LYS A 13 36.55 -10.97 14.77
C LYS A 13 36.06 -12.42 14.80
N ALA A 14 36.66 -13.23 13.92
CA ALA A 14 36.61 -14.68 13.95
C ALA A 14 37.39 -15.27 15.13
N GLY A 15 36.84 -16.32 15.75
CA GLY A 15 37.51 -17.15 16.74
C GLY A 15 37.31 -18.63 16.41
N THR A 16 38.41 -19.29 16.07
CA THR A 16 38.57 -20.73 15.82
C THR A 16 38.69 -21.52 17.13
N GLY A 17 38.18 -22.76 17.18
CA GLY A 17 38.69 -23.75 18.15
C GLY A 17 37.75 -24.91 18.56
N CYS A 18 37.97 -26.07 17.93
CA CYS A 18 37.90 -27.45 18.44
C CYS A 18 36.64 -28.05 19.13
N LEU A 19 36.08 -29.05 18.44
CA LEU A 19 35.40 -30.28 18.90
C LEU A 19 36.24 -31.10 19.92
N PRO A 20 35.63 -31.95 20.79
CA PRO A 20 35.15 -33.28 20.35
C PRO A 20 33.88 -33.87 21.02
N LEU A 21 33.12 -34.60 20.20
CA LEU A 21 32.65 -35.99 20.36
C LEU A 21 32.03 -36.46 21.70
N ILE A 22 30.70 -36.64 21.75
CA ILE A 22 30.03 -37.80 22.41
C ILE A 22 28.76 -38.16 21.61
N ALA A 23 28.63 -39.45 21.30
CA ALA A 23 27.53 -40.09 20.57
C ALA A 23 26.58 -40.86 21.50
N TYR A 24 25.41 -41.23 20.96
CA TYR A 24 24.32 -42.08 21.50
C TYR A 24 23.39 -41.37 22.50
N ILE A 25 22.05 -41.42 22.40
CA ILE A 25 21.17 -42.60 22.30
C ILE A 25 19.85 -42.25 21.56
N VAL A 26 19.42 -43.19 20.72
CA VAL A 26 18.11 -43.34 20.06
C VAL A 26 17.02 -43.59 21.11
N HIS A 27 15.84 -42.96 21.00
CA HIS A 27 14.56 -43.64 21.24
C HIS A 27 13.42 -42.97 20.47
N SER A 28 12.92 -43.77 19.54
CA SER A 28 11.67 -43.63 18.79
C SER A 28 10.49 -43.91 19.73
N PHE A 29 9.39 -43.16 19.63
CA PHE A 29 8.06 -43.70 19.94
C PHE A 29 6.99 -43.16 18.99
N CYS A 30 6.17 -44.12 18.57
CA CYS A 30 5.16 -44.12 17.53
C CYS A 30 3.91 -43.23 17.76
N ARG A 31 3.30 -42.89 16.61
CA ARG A 31 1.85 -42.85 16.25
C ARG A 31 0.86 -43.17 17.39
N ALA A 32 -0.28 -42.46 17.51
CA ALA A 32 -1.50 -42.70 16.71
C ALA A 32 -2.67 -41.75 17.15
N PRO A 33 -3.81 -41.72 16.41
CA PRO A 33 -4.73 -40.56 16.34
C PRO A 33 -6.19 -40.83 16.82
N VAL A 34 -7.09 -39.86 16.54
CA VAL A 34 -8.54 -40.02 16.21
C VAL A 34 -9.61 -39.76 17.31
N ALA A 35 -10.44 -38.74 17.02
CA ALA A 35 -11.91 -38.63 17.09
C ALA A 35 -12.73 -38.32 18.36
N LEU A 36 -13.68 -37.42 18.09
CA LEU A 36 -15.11 -37.37 18.45
C LEU A 36 -15.52 -37.50 19.93
N PHE A 37 -16.22 -36.48 20.43
CA PHE A 37 -17.54 -36.68 21.07
C PHE A 37 -18.48 -35.49 20.83
N LYS A 38 -19.55 -35.75 20.05
CA LYS A 38 -20.84 -35.04 20.12
C LYS A 38 -21.54 -35.45 21.42
N LYS A 39 -22.20 -34.52 22.12
CA LYS A 39 -23.59 -34.72 22.55
C LYS A 39 -24.28 -33.42 22.99
N ALA A 40 -25.19 -32.95 22.14
CA ALA A 40 -26.33 -32.13 22.55
C ALA A 40 -27.32 -32.98 23.34
N ARG A 41 -28.00 -32.39 24.33
CA ARG A 41 -29.23 -32.97 24.90
C ARG A 41 -30.19 -31.86 25.31
N GLU A 42 -31.19 -31.65 24.47
CA GLU A 42 -32.48 -31.07 24.84
C GLU A 42 -33.19 -31.96 25.85
N SER A 43 -33.93 -31.34 26.77
CA SER A 43 -34.96 -32.01 27.56
C SER A 43 -36.10 -31.04 27.83
N SER A 44 -37.09 -31.06 26.95
CA SER A 44 -38.43 -30.54 27.20
C SER A 44 -39.17 -31.43 28.20
N ARG A 45 -39.72 -30.86 29.27
CA ARG A 45 -40.89 -31.42 29.99
C ARG A 45 -41.86 -30.33 30.39
N THR A 46 -43.11 -30.72 30.28
CA THR A 46 -44.38 -29.99 30.29
C THR A 46 -44.91 -29.64 31.69
N LEU A 47 -45.54 -28.46 31.74
CA LEU A 47 -46.78 -28.05 32.46
C LEU A 47 -47.14 -28.68 33.82
N SER A 48 -47.35 -27.81 34.81
CA SER A 48 -48.62 -27.72 35.57
C SER A 48 -48.60 -26.53 36.55
N SER A 49 -49.64 -25.68 36.47
CA SER A 49 -49.99 -24.69 37.50
C SER A 49 -50.67 -25.39 38.69
N PRO A 50 -50.64 -24.75 39.88
CA PRO A 50 -51.91 -24.24 40.41
C PRO A 50 -51.81 -22.86 41.10
N SER A 51 -52.96 -22.18 41.06
CA SER A 51 -53.44 -21.00 41.81
C SER A 51 -53.44 -21.24 43.34
N THR A 52 -53.37 -20.30 44.29
CA THR A 52 -53.94 -18.93 44.51
C THR A 52 -53.13 -18.21 45.64
N PRO A 53 -53.63 -17.21 46.41
CA PRO A 53 -53.14 -15.82 46.40
C PRO A 53 -52.48 -15.36 47.73
N TYR A 54 -51.64 -14.32 47.75
CA TYR A 54 -51.59 -13.38 48.89
C TYR A 54 -50.70 -12.16 48.64
N THR A 55 -51.24 -11.01 49.06
CA THR A 55 -50.58 -9.77 49.53
C THR A 55 -49.74 -8.92 48.58
N SER A 56 -50.38 -7.82 48.19
CA SER A 56 -49.79 -6.52 47.88
C SER A 56 -48.75 -6.09 48.94
N SER A 57 -47.55 -5.75 48.48
CA SER A 57 -46.65 -4.84 49.16
C SER A 57 -45.99 -3.95 48.13
N ASN A 58 -46.28 -2.65 48.26
CA ASN A 58 -45.69 -1.56 47.51
C ASN A 58 -44.16 -1.62 47.61
N MET A 59 -43.50 -1.86 46.48
CA MET A 59 -42.11 -1.46 46.31
C MET A 59 -42.04 -0.49 45.13
N HIS A 60 -41.80 0.78 45.49
CA HIS A 60 -41.48 1.87 44.60
C HIS A 60 -40.37 1.44 43.62
N PHE A 61 -40.72 1.35 42.34
CA PHE A 61 -39.75 1.33 41.26
C PHE A 61 -39.13 2.73 41.17
N ASN A 62 -37.93 2.87 41.73
CA ASN A 62 -37.08 4.02 41.46
C ASN A 62 -36.60 3.92 40.00
N SER A 63 -37.32 4.61 39.11
CA SER A 63 -36.79 5.03 37.82
C SER A 63 -35.65 6.01 38.05
N ALA A 64 -34.41 5.52 38.10
CA ALA A 64 -33.22 6.34 37.91
C ALA A 64 -32.48 5.82 36.69
N LEU A 65 -32.69 6.58 35.63
CA LEU A 65 -32.22 6.44 34.27
C LEU A 65 -30.70 6.17 34.20
N LEU A 66 -30.34 5.19 33.38
CA LEU A 66 -28.98 4.91 32.89
C LEU A 66 -28.35 6.19 32.29
N ALA A 67 -27.31 6.72 32.94
CA ALA A 67 -26.43 7.72 32.35
C ALA A 67 -25.10 7.06 31.96
N SER A 68 -25.12 6.26 30.89
CA SER A 68 -23.89 5.90 30.18
C SER A 68 -23.41 7.14 29.43
N VAL A 69 -22.48 7.88 30.03
CA VAL A 69 -21.75 8.94 29.32
C VAL A 69 -20.86 8.24 28.29
N ALA A 70 -21.38 8.09 27.07
CA ALA A 70 -20.55 7.85 25.91
C ALA A 70 -19.72 9.11 25.69
N THR A 71 -18.51 9.14 26.24
CA THR A 71 -17.46 10.05 25.78
C THR A 71 -17.15 9.69 24.33
N PHE A 72 -17.88 10.29 23.39
CA PHE A 72 -17.38 10.45 22.04
C PHE A 72 -16.14 11.33 22.15
N SER A 73 -14.97 10.70 22.24
CA SER A 73 -13.71 11.37 21.92
C SER A 73 -13.88 11.87 20.50
N SER A 74 -14.06 13.18 20.37
CA SER A 74 -13.97 13.89 19.11
C SER A 74 -12.61 13.55 18.49
N ILE A 75 -12.59 12.62 17.54
CA ILE A 75 -11.48 12.49 16.62
C ILE A 75 -11.54 13.79 15.82
N ALA A 76 -10.78 14.80 16.26
CA ALA A 76 -10.58 15.97 15.44
C ALA A 76 -10.05 15.44 14.09
N PRO A 77 -10.68 15.76 12.96
CA PRO A 77 -10.01 15.58 11.69
C PRO A 77 -8.77 16.49 11.77
N LEU A 78 -7.61 15.90 12.07
CA LEU A 78 -6.34 16.49 11.73
C LEU A 78 -6.49 16.81 10.25
N ALA A 79 -6.61 18.09 9.90
CA ALA A 79 -6.74 18.53 8.53
C ALA A 79 -5.44 18.17 7.82
N ASN A 80 -5.36 16.93 7.33
CA ASN A 80 -4.20 16.38 6.65
C ASN A 80 -4.30 16.81 5.18
N ALA A 81 -4.29 18.12 4.95
CA ALA A 81 -4.04 18.66 3.61
C ALA A 81 -2.54 18.52 3.29
N HIS A 82 -2.19 18.71 1.99
CA HIS A 82 -0.88 18.80 1.31
C HIS A 82 -0.60 17.73 0.22
N GLY A 83 -0.10 18.16 -0.92
CA GLY A 83 -0.49 17.62 -2.22
C GLY A 83 -0.37 16.13 -2.59
N TYR A 84 -1.03 15.81 -3.71
CA TYR A 84 -1.05 14.50 -4.34
C TYR A 84 -1.26 14.60 -5.85
N PHE A 85 -0.84 13.57 -6.61
CA PHE A 85 -1.15 13.51 -8.04
C PHE A 85 -2.66 13.34 -8.27
N THR A 86 -3.23 14.20 -9.10
CA THR A 86 -4.63 14.14 -9.55
C THR A 86 -4.74 13.85 -11.04
N LYS A 87 -3.69 14.10 -11.83
CA LYS A 87 -3.65 13.72 -13.24
C LYS A 87 -2.22 13.35 -13.71
N PRO A 88 -2.04 12.19 -14.34
CA PRO A 88 -2.83 10.97 -14.15
C PRO A 88 -3.10 10.70 -12.66
N GLU A 89 -4.14 9.93 -12.38
CA GLU A 89 -4.50 9.61 -11.00
C GLU A 89 -3.34 8.85 -10.33
N GLY A 90 -2.85 9.37 -9.21
CA GLY A 90 -1.87 8.67 -8.39
C GLY A 90 -2.48 7.45 -7.71
N ARG A 91 -1.65 6.56 -7.18
CA ARG A 91 -2.11 5.36 -6.48
C ARG A 91 -3.13 5.68 -5.39
N GLN A 92 -4.24 4.95 -5.37
CA GLN A 92 -5.30 5.02 -4.38
C GLN A 92 -5.17 3.90 -3.34
N PRO A 93 -5.66 4.11 -2.10
CA PRO A 93 -5.72 3.06 -1.10
C PRO A 93 -6.80 2.04 -1.45
N GLY A 94 -6.46 0.75 -1.41
CA GLY A 94 -7.40 -0.35 -1.53
C GLY A 94 -7.17 -1.42 -0.47
N THR A 95 -7.64 -2.63 -0.74
CA THR A 95 -7.55 -3.75 0.19
C THR A 95 -6.10 -4.17 0.43
N ALA A 96 -5.23 -4.14 -0.59
CA ALA A 96 -3.83 -4.51 -0.39
C ALA A 96 -3.08 -3.48 0.47
N PHE A 97 -3.42 -2.19 0.35
CA PHE A 97 -2.93 -1.17 1.27
C PHE A 97 -3.44 -1.40 2.69
N GLN A 98 -4.73 -1.69 2.86
CA GLN A 98 -5.31 -2.01 4.17
C GLN A 98 -4.62 -3.21 4.82
N ASP A 99 -4.42 -4.30 4.07
CA ASP A 99 -3.81 -5.53 4.58
C ASP A 99 -2.35 -5.33 5.02
N ALA A 100 -1.63 -4.41 4.36
CA ALA A 100 -0.23 -4.13 4.68
C ALA A 100 -0.07 -3.06 5.78
N CYS A 101 -0.85 -1.97 5.70
CA CYS A 101 -0.67 -0.77 6.50
C CYS A 101 -1.68 -0.62 7.65
N GLY A 102 -2.67 -1.49 7.72
CA GLY A 102 -3.72 -1.50 8.74
C GLY A 102 -4.95 -0.67 8.39
N MET A 103 -6.06 -0.98 9.07
CA MET A 103 -7.38 -0.41 8.82
C MET A 103 -7.46 1.10 9.12
N GLN A 104 -6.81 1.58 10.18
CA GLN A 104 -6.83 3.01 10.51
C GLN A 104 -6.03 3.81 9.47
N ALA A 105 -4.94 3.26 8.94
CA ALA A 105 -4.20 3.88 7.84
C ALA A 105 -5.05 3.96 6.57
N TYR A 106 -5.75 2.87 6.22
CA TYR A 106 -6.67 2.84 5.08
C TYR A 106 -7.72 3.95 5.17
N TYR A 107 -8.44 4.07 6.29
CA TYR A 107 -9.45 5.11 6.45
C TYR A 107 -8.86 6.52 6.53
N ASN A 108 -7.67 6.70 7.11
CA ASN A 108 -6.97 7.98 7.09
C ASN A 108 -6.68 8.43 5.65
N MET A 109 -6.11 7.55 4.84
CA MET A 109 -5.76 7.85 3.45
C MET A 109 -6.98 8.00 2.55
N LYS A 110 -8.05 7.22 2.78
CA LYS A 110 -9.31 7.36 2.05
C LYS A 110 -10.03 8.67 2.37
N GLY A 111 -9.94 9.15 3.61
CA GLY A 111 -10.51 10.41 4.04
C GLY A 111 -9.68 11.63 3.63
N SER A 112 -8.34 11.50 3.63
CA SER A 112 -7.42 12.57 3.26
C SER A 112 -6.10 12.03 2.71
N ILE A 113 -6.06 11.79 1.39
CA ILE A 113 -4.87 11.25 0.70
C ILE A 113 -3.68 12.23 0.70
N ASN A 114 -3.96 13.50 0.91
CA ASN A 114 -3.04 14.64 0.92
C ASN A 114 -2.19 14.73 2.21
N GLY A 115 -2.03 13.65 2.98
CA GLY A 115 -1.18 13.68 4.17
C GLY A 115 0.33 13.70 3.89
N ASN A 116 1.14 14.03 4.88
CA ASN A 116 2.56 13.66 4.89
C ASN A 116 2.78 12.22 5.39
N ILE A 117 3.99 11.69 5.21
CA ILE A 117 4.39 10.35 5.65
C ILE A 117 4.46 10.26 7.18
N GLN A 118 4.95 11.30 7.86
CA GLN A 118 5.16 11.34 9.31
C GLN A 118 3.84 11.23 10.09
N GLY A 119 2.78 11.88 9.60
CA GLY A 119 1.42 11.77 10.14
C GLY A 119 0.87 10.36 9.94
N LEU A 120 1.17 9.72 8.79
CA LEU A 120 0.80 8.33 8.57
C LEU A 120 1.60 7.38 9.49
N GLN A 121 2.87 7.69 9.79
CA GLN A 121 3.66 6.97 10.80
C GLN A 121 3.00 7.03 12.18
N GLN A 122 2.48 8.20 12.59
CA GLN A 122 1.73 8.34 13.84
C GLN A 122 0.44 7.52 13.85
N VAL A 123 -0.25 7.45 12.71
CA VAL A 123 -1.47 6.64 12.55
C VAL A 123 -1.18 5.14 12.67
N VAL A 124 -0.08 4.65 12.09
CA VAL A 124 0.28 3.22 12.14
C VAL A 124 0.92 2.78 13.45
N ALA A 125 1.50 3.70 14.22
CA ALA A 125 2.23 3.36 15.45
C ALA A 125 1.40 2.64 16.53
N ASN A 126 0.06 2.74 16.47
CA ASN A 126 -0.85 2.16 17.46
C ASN A 126 -1.78 1.09 16.87
N GLN A 127 -1.44 0.54 15.69
CA GLN A 127 -2.23 -0.46 14.99
C GLN A 127 -1.60 -1.85 15.17
N ASP A 128 -2.38 -2.82 15.65
CA ASP A 128 -1.95 -4.21 15.76
C ASP A 128 -1.86 -4.91 14.38
N ASP A 129 -2.55 -4.37 13.37
CA ASP A 129 -2.61 -4.85 11.99
C ASP A 129 -1.64 -4.13 11.04
N TYR A 130 -0.72 -3.32 11.58
CA TYR A 130 0.35 -2.70 10.80
C TYR A 130 1.53 -3.66 10.57
N ASN A 131 1.88 -3.90 9.31
CA ASN A 131 3.09 -4.64 8.93
C ASN A 131 4.08 -3.71 8.22
N PRO A 132 5.16 -3.22 8.88
CA PRO A 132 6.12 -2.30 8.26
C PRO A 132 6.87 -2.91 7.06
N ASP A 133 7.14 -4.22 7.11
CA ASP A 133 7.87 -4.95 6.07
C ASP A 133 7.03 -5.19 4.82
N GLU A 134 5.71 -5.01 4.91
CA GLU A 134 4.81 -5.06 3.75
C GLU A 134 4.35 -3.66 3.36
N CYS A 135 4.09 -2.79 4.33
CA CYS A 135 3.51 -1.46 4.12
C CYS A 135 4.46 -0.54 3.36
N HIS A 136 5.74 -0.46 3.78
CA HIS A 136 6.74 0.41 3.15
C HIS A 136 6.29 1.87 2.97
N LEU A 137 6.02 2.58 4.06
CA LEU A 137 5.50 3.96 4.00
C LEU A 137 6.37 4.93 3.19
N TRP A 138 7.69 4.71 3.11
CA TRP A 138 8.63 5.53 2.34
C TRP A 138 8.76 5.10 0.86
N LYS A 139 7.83 4.26 0.38
CA LYS A 139 7.67 3.93 -1.04
C LYS A 139 6.22 4.20 -1.43
N CYS A 140 5.99 5.32 -2.12
CA CYS A 140 4.66 5.70 -2.60
C CYS A 140 3.63 5.83 -1.46
N LYS A 141 4.04 6.31 -0.28
CA LYS A 141 3.21 6.32 0.95
C LYS A 141 2.67 4.95 1.36
N GLY A 142 3.33 3.89 0.94
CA GLY A 142 2.93 2.50 1.14
C GLY A 142 1.83 1.99 0.21
N MET A 143 1.31 2.83 -0.70
CA MET A 143 0.24 2.46 -1.63
C MET A 143 0.65 1.32 -2.56
N LYS A 144 -0.29 0.40 -2.81
CA LYS A 144 -0.01 -0.85 -3.52
C LYS A 144 -0.40 -0.78 -4.99
N TYR A 145 0.47 -1.33 -5.85
CA TYR A 145 0.14 -1.56 -7.24
C TYR A 145 -1.10 -2.47 -7.40
N ALA A 146 -1.27 -3.46 -6.52
CA ALA A 146 -2.40 -4.37 -6.55
C ALA A 146 -3.78 -3.68 -6.48
N ASP A 147 -3.84 -2.52 -5.83
CA ASP A 147 -5.06 -1.69 -5.72
C ASP A 147 -5.25 -0.72 -6.90
N ASN A 148 -4.29 -0.68 -7.84
CA ASN A 148 -4.13 0.42 -8.81
C ASN A 148 -3.91 -0.04 -10.26
N LYS A 149 -4.24 -1.30 -10.59
CA LYS A 149 -4.03 -1.86 -11.93
C LYS A 149 -4.80 -1.09 -13.02
N ASP A 150 -5.96 -0.55 -12.69
CA ASP A 150 -6.79 0.21 -13.63
C ASP A 150 -6.25 1.63 -13.91
N ASN A 151 -5.29 2.10 -13.10
CA ASN A 151 -4.71 3.44 -13.21
C ASN A 151 -3.34 3.46 -13.93
N VAL A 152 -2.89 2.31 -14.43
CA VAL A 152 -1.59 2.18 -15.12
C VAL A 152 -1.59 2.96 -16.42
N GLN A 153 -0.56 3.77 -16.60
CA GLN A 153 -0.33 4.53 -17.82
C GLN A 153 0.56 3.75 -18.80
N SER A 154 0.47 4.04 -20.10
CA SER A 154 1.39 3.48 -21.09
C SER A 154 2.09 4.62 -21.81
N TYR A 155 3.43 4.63 -21.72
CA TYR A 155 4.27 5.65 -22.31
C TYR A 155 5.33 5.04 -23.23
N THR A 156 5.88 5.92 -24.07
CA THR A 156 7.02 5.59 -24.93
C THR A 156 8.27 6.37 -24.50
N PRO A 157 9.47 5.81 -24.74
CA PRO A 157 10.73 6.52 -24.51
C PRO A 157 10.75 7.92 -25.14
N GLY A 158 11.10 8.94 -24.37
CA GLY A 158 11.18 10.33 -24.84
C GLY A 158 9.86 11.08 -24.94
N GLN A 159 8.72 10.43 -24.66
CA GLN A 159 7.41 11.07 -24.62
C GLN A 159 7.36 12.16 -23.54
N SER A 160 6.77 13.30 -23.88
CA SER A 160 6.37 14.29 -22.87
C SER A 160 5.03 13.90 -22.26
N VAL A 161 4.98 13.89 -20.93
CA VAL A 161 3.79 13.52 -20.14
C VAL A 161 3.42 14.71 -19.26
N ASP A 162 2.17 15.14 -19.35
CA ASP A 162 1.62 16.20 -18.50
C ASP A 162 1.15 15.63 -17.18
N LEU A 163 1.57 16.25 -16.09
CA LEU A 163 1.28 15.86 -14.72
C LEU A 163 0.61 17.03 -13.98
N THR A 164 -0.39 16.70 -13.16
CA THR A 164 -1.03 17.59 -12.21
C THR A 164 -0.85 17.05 -10.80
N PHE A 165 -0.11 17.80 -9.98
CA PHE A 165 0.05 17.59 -8.55
C PHE A 165 -0.66 18.71 -7.81
N THR A 166 -1.80 18.42 -7.19
CA THR A 166 -2.59 19.44 -6.49
C THR A 166 -1.94 19.76 -5.16
N ILE A 167 -1.71 21.04 -4.85
CA ILE A 167 -1.21 21.49 -3.55
C ILE A 167 -2.39 22.09 -2.77
N VAL A 168 -2.88 21.38 -1.74
CA VAL A 168 -4.01 21.86 -0.93
C VAL A 168 -3.59 22.93 0.08
N ALA A 169 -2.37 22.82 0.60
CA ALA A 169 -1.75 23.88 1.37
C ALA A 169 -0.22 23.85 1.21
N PRO A 170 0.43 25.02 1.22
CA PRO A 170 1.85 25.14 0.91
C PRO A 170 2.74 24.91 2.14
N HIS A 171 3.87 24.26 1.92
CA HIS A 171 4.99 24.19 2.85
C HIS A 171 6.30 24.33 2.09
N THR A 172 7.08 25.35 2.46
CA THR A 172 8.34 25.64 1.80
C THR A 172 9.27 24.43 1.92
N GLY A 173 9.79 24.00 0.78
CA GLY A 173 10.63 22.81 0.72
C GLY A 173 11.25 22.61 -0.64
N HIS A 174 11.68 21.38 -0.88
CA HIS A 174 12.26 20.94 -2.15
C HIS A 174 11.39 19.84 -2.72
N ALA A 175 11.27 19.77 -4.04
CA ALA A 175 10.53 18.69 -4.67
C ALA A 175 11.21 18.19 -5.94
N ASN A 176 11.01 16.91 -6.24
CA ASN A 176 11.41 16.33 -7.51
C ASN A 176 10.40 15.31 -8.00
N VAL A 177 10.34 15.18 -9.32
CA VAL A 177 9.72 14.04 -10.00
C VAL A 177 10.82 13.13 -10.54
N SER A 178 10.76 11.86 -10.14
CA SER A 178 11.72 10.83 -10.52
C SER A 178 10.99 9.54 -10.92
N ILE A 179 11.69 8.61 -11.56
CA ILE A 179 11.20 7.24 -11.75
C ILE A 179 11.88 6.34 -10.74
N ILE A 180 11.07 5.53 -10.04
CA ILE A 180 11.53 4.50 -9.12
C ILE A 180 11.21 3.10 -9.65
N ASP A 181 12.13 2.19 -9.40
CA ASP A 181 11.90 0.74 -9.42
C ASP A 181 11.27 0.34 -8.08
N THR A 182 10.11 -0.30 -8.16
CA THR A 182 9.23 -0.59 -7.01
C THR A 182 9.55 -1.93 -6.35
N SER A 183 10.45 -2.74 -6.92
CA SER A 183 10.81 -4.09 -6.43
C SER A 183 11.50 -4.06 -5.07
N SER A 184 12.22 -2.99 -4.76
CA SER A 184 12.86 -2.80 -3.46
C SER A 184 11.89 -2.21 -2.42
N PRO A 185 12.04 -2.54 -1.12
CA PRO A 185 11.21 -1.98 -0.05
C PRO A 185 11.05 -0.46 -0.08
N ASN A 186 12.14 0.28 -0.29
CA ASN A 186 12.15 1.75 -0.24
C ASN A 186 11.97 2.42 -1.61
N GLY A 187 11.84 1.64 -2.69
CA GLY A 187 11.90 2.16 -4.05
C GLY A 187 13.33 2.57 -4.41
N LYS A 188 13.80 2.14 -5.58
CA LYS A 188 15.14 2.54 -6.06
C LYS A 188 14.96 3.56 -7.16
N VAL A 189 15.49 4.77 -6.97
CA VAL A 189 15.45 5.78 -8.05
C VAL A 189 16.34 5.34 -9.21
N ILE A 190 15.75 5.20 -10.40
CA ILE A 190 16.42 4.74 -11.63
C ILE A 190 16.49 5.83 -12.69
N ALA A 191 15.65 6.86 -12.61
CA ALA A 191 15.82 8.12 -13.33
C ALA A 191 15.50 9.29 -12.40
N LYS A 192 16.50 10.12 -12.12
CA LYS A 192 16.39 11.23 -11.17
C LYS A 192 15.94 12.51 -11.86
N ASN A 193 15.22 13.35 -11.14
CA ASN A 193 15.00 14.77 -11.46
C ASN A 193 14.48 15.01 -12.89
N LEU A 194 13.47 14.24 -13.32
CA LEU A 194 12.74 14.55 -14.54
C LEU A 194 12.15 15.97 -14.49
N LYS A 195 11.83 16.41 -13.28
CA LYS A 195 11.59 17.80 -12.89
C LYS A 195 12.07 17.98 -11.45
N ALA A 196 12.62 19.15 -11.10
CA ALA A 196 13.06 19.46 -9.74
C ALA A 196 12.85 20.94 -9.42
N TRP A 197 12.65 21.23 -8.13
CA TRP A 197 12.50 22.55 -7.57
C TRP A 197 13.25 22.64 -6.24
N ASP A 198 14.20 23.58 -6.14
CA ASP A 198 14.91 23.85 -4.87
C ASP A 198 14.04 24.60 -3.85
N ASN A 199 13.09 25.39 -4.37
CA ASN A 199 12.07 26.09 -3.60
C ASN A 199 10.68 25.77 -4.17
N TYR A 200 9.98 24.86 -3.52
CA TYR A 200 8.66 24.34 -3.89
C TYR A 200 7.60 24.73 -2.86
N ALA A 201 6.40 25.06 -3.34
CA ALA A 201 5.24 25.37 -2.50
C ALA A 201 5.54 26.36 -1.36
N ALA A 202 6.29 27.42 -1.66
CA ALA A 202 6.74 28.39 -0.66
C ALA A 202 5.54 29.06 0.06
N THR A 203 5.57 29.07 1.39
CA THR A 203 4.53 29.70 2.22
C THR A 203 4.53 31.23 2.10
N SER A 204 5.61 31.81 1.61
CA SER A 204 5.79 33.27 1.45
C SER A 204 5.21 33.83 0.16
N SER A 205 4.67 33.00 -0.73
CA SER A 205 4.16 33.44 -2.04
C SER A 205 2.98 32.58 -2.51
N PRO A 206 2.12 33.10 -3.41
CA PRO A 206 1.12 32.26 -4.06
C PRO A 206 1.74 31.06 -4.76
N ILE A 207 1.05 29.92 -4.70
CA ILE A 207 1.43 28.69 -5.42
C ILE A 207 1.47 29.00 -6.91
N GLN A 208 2.60 28.72 -7.56
CA GLN A 208 2.75 28.94 -8.99
C GLN A 208 2.04 27.82 -9.76
N ASP A 209 1.38 28.15 -10.86
CA ASP A 209 0.73 27.15 -11.70
C ASP A 209 1.71 26.05 -12.16
N SER A 210 2.94 26.44 -12.51
CA SER A 210 4.01 25.51 -12.91
C SER A 210 4.51 24.55 -11.81
N GLN A 211 4.08 24.75 -10.55
CA GLN A 211 4.34 23.81 -9.45
C GLN A 211 3.24 22.75 -9.34
N GLN A 212 2.03 23.04 -9.84
CA GLN A 212 0.91 22.11 -9.85
C GLN A 212 0.72 21.43 -11.21
N ASN A 213 0.93 22.16 -12.30
CA ASN A 213 0.76 21.71 -13.68
C ASN A 213 2.10 21.78 -14.40
N PHE A 214 2.67 20.63 -14.77
CA PHE A 214 3.98 20.57 -15.42
C PHE A 214 4.11 19.32 -16.27
N SER A 215 5.02 19.35 -17.23
CA SER A 215 5.35 18.17 -18.04
C SER A 215 6.72 17.60 -17.66
N VAL A 216 6.85 16.28 -17.75
CA VAL A 216 8.12 15.56 -17.66
C VAL A 216 8.39 14.81 -18.96
N LYS A 217 9.67 14.58 -19.26
CA LYS A 217 10.06 13.76 -20.41
C LYS A 217 10.46 12.37 -19.94
N MET A 218 9.82 11.34 -20.48
CA MET A 218 10.13 9.95 -20.16
C MET A 218 11.56 9.61 -20.62
N PRO A 219 12.38 8.92 -19.82
CA PRO A 219 13.75 8.58 -20.20
C PRO A 219 13.80 7.71 -21.44
N THR A 220 14.92 7.79 -22.17
CA THR A 220 15.15 6.98 -23.37
C THR A 220 16.08 5.80 -23.15
N ASN A 221 16.64 5.67 -21.95
CA ASN A 221 17.75 4.77 -21.62
C ASN A 221 17.41 3.76 -20.51
N LEU A 222 16.12 3.46 -20.29
CA LEU A 222 15.68 2.43 -19.35
C LEU A 222 15.65 1.01 -19.97
N GLY A 223 15.80 0.89 -21.29
CA GLY A 223 15.76 -0.41 -21.96
C GLY A 223 14.40 -1.10 -21.74
N ASP A 224 14.44 -2.37 -21.32
CA ASP A 224 13.24 -3.13 -20.94
C ASP A 224 12.84 -2.95 -19.46
N GLN A 225 13.56 -2.11 -18.71
CA GLN A 225 13.16 -1.74 -17.36
C GLN A 225 11.88 -0.91 -17.43
N CYS A 226 10.87 -1.27 -16.62
CA CYS A 226 9.52 -0.73 -16.66
C CYS A 226 8.66 -1.19 -17.85
N ALA A 227 9.02 -2.28 -18.54
CA ALA A 227 8.20 -2.81 -19.63
C ALA A 227 6.91 -3.47 -19.13
N GLU A 228 6.89 -3.98 -17.91
CA GLU A 228 5.72 -4.63 -17.30
C GLU A 228 5.10 -3.76 -16.22
N GLU A 229 3.79 -3.91 -16.05
CA GLU A 229 3.03 -3.16 -15.07
C GLU A 229 3.51 -3.45 -13.64
N GLY A 230 3.51 -2.42 -12.80
CA GLY A 230 3.92 -2.53 -11.40
C GLY A 230 5.44 -2.59 -11.17
N GLN A 231 6.27 -2.67 -12.21
CA GLN A 231 7.75 -2.64 -12.08
C GLN A 231 8.27 -1.25 -11.68
N CYS A 232 7.62 -0.19 -12.17
CA CYS A 232 8.07 1.18 -11.98
C CYS A 232 6.92 2.14 -11.70
N ALA A 233 7.26 3.25 -11.06
CA ALA A 233 6.35 4.37 -10.87
C ALA A 233 7.06 5.71 -11.08
N ILE A 234 6.33 6.69 -11.60
CA ILE A 234 6.70 8.11 -11.52
C ILE A 234 6.39 8.56 -10.10
N GLN A 235 7.39 8.99 -9.34
CA GLN A 235 7.25 9.46 -7.96
C GLN A 235 7.45 10.97 -7.90
N MET A 236 6.46 11.67 -7.35
CA MET A 236 6.67 12.98 -6.74
C MET A 236 7.21 12.75 -5.32
N TYR A 237 8.31 13.41 -5.00
CA TYR A 237 8.86 13.51 -3.66
C TYR A 237 8.94 14.99 -3.31
N TRP A 238 8.32 15.39 -2.20
CA TRP A 238 8.37 16.77 -1.70
C TRP A 238 8.72 16.73 -0.21
N ASP A 239 9.85 17.33 0.12
CA ASP A 239 10.38 17.43 1.47
C ASP A 239 10.28 18.87 1.97
N ALA A 240 9.63 19.07 3.11
CA ALA A 240 9.42 20.36 3.76
C ALA A 240 10.16 20.36 5.12
N PRO A 241 11.45 20.74 5.13
CA PRO A 241 12.32 20.56 6.30
C PRO A 241 11.92 21.42 7.49
N ASP A 242 11.34 22.60 7.27
CA ASP A 242 10.95 23.55 8.33
C ASP A 242 9.87 22.98 9.27
N ILE A 243 9.15 21.95 8.83
CA ILE A 243 8.07 21.31 9.59
C ILE A 243 8.24 19.80 9.72
N ASP A 244 9.38 19.25 9.27
CA ASP A 244 9.67 17.81 9.29
C ASP A 244 8.58 16.96 8.61
N GLN A 245 8.20 17.33 7.39
CA GLN A 245 7.15 16.63 6.64
C GLN A 245 7.59 16.28 5.22
N THR A 246 7.28 15.04 4.83
CA THR A 246 7.55 14.52 3.49
C THR A 246 6.26 14.05 2.85
N TYR A 247 6.07 14.38 1.58
CA TYR A 247 4.93 14.01 0.77
C TYR A 247 5.41 13.19 -0.42
N GLU A 248 4.70 12.10 -0.68
CA GLU A 248 4.97 11.25 -1.84
C GLU A 248 3.67 10.95 -2.58
N SER A 249 3.76 10.81 -3.89
CA SER A 249 2.68 10.31 -4.72
C SER A 249 3.27 9.58 -5.91
N CYS A 250 2.64 8.48 -6.32
CA CYS A 250 3.15 7.62 -7.39
C CYS A 250 2.11 7.40 -8.48
N ILE A 251 2.54 7.43 -9.73
CA ILE A 251 1.76 7.01 -10.90
C ILE A 251 2.43 5.78 -11.49
N ASP A 252 1.68 4.69 -11.62
CA ASP A 252 2.15 3.46 -12.27
C ASP A 252 2.16 3.64 -13.79
N PHE A 253 3.19 3.09 -14.44
CA PHE A 253 3.27 3.14 -15.89
C PHE A 253 4.04 1.95 -16.46
N THR A 254 3.84 1.71 -17.75
CA THR A 254 4.73 0.92 -18.60
C THR A 254 5.48 1.82 -19.56
N LEU A 255 6.72 1.44 -19.88
CA LEU A 255 7.57 2.10 -20.86
C LEU A 255 7.96 1.07 -21.91
N SER A 256 7.35 1.15 -23.09
CA SER A 256 7.70 0.27 -24.21
C SER A 256 8.09 1.07 -25.42
N SER A 257 9.14 0.62 -26.11
CA SER A 257 9.43 1.10 -27.44
C SER A 257 8.32 0.61 -28.39
N SER A 258 7.92 1.41 -29.38
CA SER A 258 6.97 0.99 -30.41
C SER A 258 7.46 -0.24 -31.21
N SER A 259 8.73 -0.61 -31.09
CA SER A 259 9.33 -1.82 -31.62
C SER A 259 8.85 -3.09 -30.90
N SER A 260 8.75 -3.04 -29.56
CA SER A 260 8.39 -4.21 -28.75
C SER A 260 6.94 -4.69 -29.02
N LYS A 261 6.02 -3.78 -29.34
CA LYS A 261 4.65 -4.14 -29.78
C LYS A 261 4.65 -4.83 -31.15
N ARG A 262 5.46 -4.33 -32.11
CA ARG A 262 5.58 -4.96 -33.43
C ARG A 262 6.17 -6.36 -33.35
N ASP A 263 7.13 -6.59 -32.47
CA ASP A 263 7.75 -7.90 -32.29
C ASP A 263 6.83 -8.89 -31.54
N ALA A 264 6.02 -8.41 -30.58
CA ALA A 264 5.00 -9.23 -29.91
C ALA A 264 3.88 -9.63 -30.89
N GLU A 265 3.38 -8.69 -31.69
CA GLU A 265 2.34 -8.93 -32.70
C GLU A 265 2.86 -9.80 -33.85
N ALA A 266 4.12 -9.63 -34.28
CA ALA A 266 4.76 -10.50 -35.25
C ALA A 266 4.96 -11.93 -34.72
N LYS A 267 5.26 -12.10 -33.41
CA LYS A 267 5.35 -13.43 -32.77
C LYS A 267 3.98 -14.09 -32.59
N GLU A 268 2.94 -13.32 -32.37
CA GLU A 268 1.56 -13.83 -32.31
C GLU A 268 1.07 -14.26 -33.70
N PHE A 269 1.32 -13.45 -34.73
CA PHE A 269 0.98 -13.78 -36.11
C PHE A 269 1.80 -14.97 -36.67
N SER A 270 3.02 -15.18 -36.16
CA SER A 270 3.88 -16.30 -36.55
C SER A 270 3.58 -17.60 -35.81
N ARG A 271 2.67 -17.61 -34.82
CA ARG A 271 2.22 -18.86 -34.19
C ARG A 271 1.30 -19.60 -35.16
N PRO A 272 1.58 -20.88 -35.50
CA PRO A 272 0.68 -21.66 -36.33
C PRO A 272 -0.66 -21.80 -35.60
N HIS A 273 -1.72 -21.16 -36.11
CA HIS A 273 -3.08 -21.50 -35.70
C HIS A 273 -3.29 -22.99 -35.97
N PRO A 274 -3.69 -23.80 -34.97
CA PRO A 274 -4.17 -25.15 -35.22
C PRO A 274 -5.40 -25.01 -36.11
N ARG A 275 -5.26 -25.33 -37.40
CA ARG A 275 -6.42 -25.52 -38.26
C ARG A 275 -7.08 -26.81 -37.79
N ASP A 276 -8.17 -26.67 -37.05
CA ASP A 276 -9.07 -27.78 -36.76
C ASP A 276 -9.70 -28.23 -38.08
N PHE A 277 -9.12 -29.27 -38.67
CA PHE A 277 -9.66 -29.99 -39.82
C PHE A 277 -10.49 -31.20 -39.35
N SER A 278 -11.25 -31.08 -38.25
CA SER A 278 -12.25 -32.09 -37.91
C SER A 278 -13.33 -32.10 -39.00
N PRO A 279 -13.54 -33.24 -39.69
CA PRO A 279 -14.64 -33.35 -40.65
C PRO A 279 -15.96 -33.21 -39.90
N ARG A 280 -16.75 -32.22 -40.30
CA ARG A 280 -18.13 -32.04 -39.84
C ARG A 280 -18.93 -33.26 -40.28
N ALA A 281 -19.29 -34.12 -39.33
CA ALA A 281 -20.18 -35.24 -39.57
C ALA A 281 -21.49 -34.73 -40.18
N ALA A 282 -21.85 -35.27 -41.35
CA ALA A 282 -23.12 -35.02 -41.98
C ALA A 282 -24.23 -35.62 -41.10
N ALA A 283 -25.24 -34.82 -40.80
CA ALA A 283 -26.48 -35.29 -40.21
C ALA A 283 -27.29 -35.97 -41.32
N GLU A 284 -27.64 -37.24 -41.12
CA GLU A 284 -28.70 -37.93 -41.87
C GLU A 284 -30.04 -37.75 -41.13
N GLU A 285 -31.11 -37.71 -41.93
CA GLU A 285 -32.54 -37.59 -41.57
C GLU A 285 -33.04 -38.63 -40.56
#